data_AF-A0A843KED4-F1
#
_entry.id   AF-A0A843KED4-F1
#
_cell.length_a   1.000
_cell.length_b   1.000
_cell.length_c   1.000
_cell.angle_alpha   90.00
_cell.angle_beta   90.00
_cell.angle_gamma   90.00
#
_symmetry.space_group_name_H-M   'P 1'
#
loop_
_entity.id
_entity.type
_entity.pdbx_description
1 polymer ?
#
loop_
_entity_poly.entity_id
_entity_poly.type
_entity_poly.pdbx_seq_one_letter_code
_entity_poly.pdbx_strand_id
1 'polypeptide(L)'
;MAHHNGPRKKTRYKFKKDLRKRGVVPVTSLIQKFDLGQKVHVVCEPSIQKGMPHRRFHGMTGTVVGQRGRAWLLSIRDGQKEKIVIARPQHLKAQK
;
A
#
# COMPACT_ATOMS: atom_id res chain seq x y z
N MET A 1 9.88 24.42 5.07
CA MET A 1 10.48 23.53 4.03
C MET A 1 10.71 22.13 4.59
N ALA A 2 10.98 21.11 3.77
CA ALA A 2 11.32 19.78 4.28
C ALA A 2 12.81 19.71 4.62
N HIS A 3 13.14 19.47 5.90
CA HIS A 3 14.54 19.43 6.37
C HIS A 3 15.29 18.15 5.98
N HIS A 4 14.60 17.10 5.52
CA HIS A 4 15.20 15.80 5.21
C HIS A 4 14.45 15.06 4.09
N ASN A 5 15.11 14.11 3.42
CA ASN A 5 14.54 13.32 2.32
C ASN A 5 14.13 11.88 2.68
N GLY A 6 14.01 11.56 3.96
CA GLY A 6 13.65 10.21 4.43
C GLY A 6 12.28 9.71 3.91
N PRO A 7 12.03 8.39 3.98
CA PRO A 7 10.82 7.74 3.43
C PRO A 7 9.52 8.12 4.16
N ARG A 8 9.61 8.64 5.40
CA ARG A 8 8.47 9.08 6.25
C ARG A 8 8.30 10.61 6.35
N LYS A 9 9.12 11.40 5.64
CA LYS A 9 8.91 12.86 5.46
C LYS A 9 7.46 13.19 5.05
N LYS A 10 6.88 14.22 5.67
CA LYS A 10 5.51 14.73 5.40
C LYS A 10 4.39 13.67 5.43
N THR A 11 4.54 12.56 6.15
CA THR A 11 3.47 11.53 6.26
C THR A 11 2.61 11.64 7.52
N ARG A 12 2.76 12.69 8.33
CA ARG A 12 2.08 12.84 9.63
C ARG A 12 0.59 12.56 9.54
N TYR A 13 -0.12 13.24 8.63
CA TYR A 13 -1.55 13.07 8.45
C TYR A 13 -1.90 11.90 7.52
N LYS A 14 -1.08 11.65 6.49
CA LYS A 14 -1.29 10.54 5.52
C LYS A 14 -1.29 9.16 6.20
N PHE A 15 -0.47 8.97 7.23
CA PHE A 15 -0.41 7.71 8.00
C PHE A 15 -1.03 7.84 9.40
N LYS A 16 -1.80 8.89 9.66
CA LYS A 16 -2.57 9.00 10.90
C LYS A 16 -3.85 8.19 10.74
N LYS A 17 -4.15 7.33 11.71
CA LYS A 17 -5.46 6.70 11.82
C LYS A 17 -6.48 7.64 12.48
N ASP A 18 -7.73 7.50 12.05
CA ASP A 18 -8.89 8.05 12.75
C ASP A 18 -8.93 7.52 14.19
N LEU A 19 -9.40 8.35 15.12
CA LEU A 19 -9.41 8.03 16.55
C LEU A 19 -10.09 6.69 16.84
N ARG A 20 -11.24 6.43 16.21
CA ARG A 20 -12.07 5.23 16.39
C ARG A 20 -11.59 4.00 15.60
N LYS A 21 -10.62 4.16 14.70
CA LYS A 21 -10.06 3.05 13.88
C LYS A 21 -8.70 2.58 14.39
N ARG A 22 -8.25 3.10 15.54
CA ARG A 22 -7.00 2.69 16.18
C ARG A 22 -7.14 1.27 16.73
N GLY A 23 -6.02 0.55 16.76
CA GLY A 23 -5.95 -0.82 17.29
C GLY A 23 -5.69 -1.86 16.21
N VAL A 24 -6.15 -3.08 16.49
CA VAL A 24 -5.91 -4.28 15.68
C VAL A 24 -6.61 -4.16 14.33
N VAL A 25 -5.89 -4.53 13.27
CA VAL A 25 -6.41 -4.49 11.90
C VAL A 25 -7.30 -5.74 11.68
N PRO A 26 -8.43 -5.64 10.96
CA PRO A 26 -9.28 -6.80 10.66
C PRO A 26 -8.50 -7.93 9.96
N VAL A 27 -8.75 -9.17 10.40
CA VAL A 27 -8.09 -10.37 9.86
C VAL A 27 -8.39 -10.56 8.37
N THR A 28 -9.56 -10.12 7.91
CA THR A 28 -9.97 -10.15 6.49
C THR A 28 -8.97 -9.45 5.58
N SER A 29 -8.37 -8.33 6.03
CA SER A 29 -7.36 -7.60 5.25
C SER A 29 -6.02 -8.32 5.15
N LEU A 30 -5.71 -9.22 6.10
CA LEU A 30 -4.45 -9.98 6.13
C LEU A 30 -4.49 -11.18 5.19
N ILE A 31 -5.65 -11.82 5.06
CA ILE A 31 -5.84 -13.06 4.30
C ILE A 31 -6.37 -12.78 2.88
N GLN A 32 -6.67 -11.52 2.56
CA GLN A 32 -7.17 -11.12 1.24
C GLN A 32 -6.28 -11.62 0.11
N LYS A 33 -6.90 -12.31 -0.85
CA LYS A 33 -6.27 -12.79 -2.08
C LYS A 33 -6.69 -11.89 -3.25
N PHE A 34 -5.82 -11.78 -4.23
CA PHE A 34 -6.06 -11.05 -5.46
C PHE A 34 -5.70 -11.92 -6.66
N ASP A 35 -6.39 -11.70 -7.76
CA ASP A 35 -6.11 -12.42 -9.01
C ASP A 35 -5.11 -11.65 -9.88
N LEU A 36 -4.41 -12.37 -10.77
CA LEU A 36 -3.53 -11.74 -11.74
C LEU A 36 -4.34 -10.83 -12.67
N GLY A 37 -3.84 -9.63 -12.93
CA GLY A 37 -4.54 -8.62 -13.73
C GLY A 37 -5.58 -7.80 -12.95
N GLN A 38 -5.91 -8.17 -11.71
CA GLN A 38 -6.86 -7.41 -10.90
C GLN A 38 -6.33 -6.02 -10.57
N LYS A 39 -7.21 -5.02 -10.63
CA LYS A 39 -6.91 -3.65 -10.21
C LYS A 39 -7.06 -3.51 -8.69
N VAL A 40 -6.04 -2.94 -8.06
CA VAL A 40 -6.00 -2.73 -6.61
C VAL A 40 -5.52 -1.34 -6.26
N HIS A 41 -6.14 -0.75 -5.25
CA HIS A 41 -5.72 0.51 -4.65
C HIS A 41 -4.67 0.26 -3.58
N VAL A 42 -3.60 1.05 -3.61
CA VAL A 42 -2.54 1.02 -2.59
C VAL A 42 -2.89 1.97 -1.46
N VAL A 43 -3.40 1.40 -0.37
CA VAL A 43 -3.79 2.12 0.84
C VAL A 43 -2.95 1.62 2.01
N CYS A 44 -1.84 2.31 2.29
CA CYS A 44 -0.97 1.96 3.41
C CYS A 44 -1.74 1.96 4.74
N GLU A 45 -1.69 0.82 5.41
CA GLU A 45 -2.26 0.57 6.73
C GLU A 45 -1.19 0.89 7.80
N PRO A 46 -1.29 2.03 8.52
CA PRO A 46 -0.20 2.54 9.35
C PRO A 46 0.15 1.67 10.57
N SER A 47 -0.81 0.86 11.06
CA SER A 47 -0.58 -0.03 12.20
C SER A 47 0.41 -1.15 11.88
N ILE A 48 0.60 -1.49 10.60
CA ILE A 48 1.50 -2.56 10.17
C ILE A 48 2.62 -1.98 9.32
N GLN A 49 3.84 -1.96 9.85
CA GLN A 49 4.99 -1.40 9.13
C GLN A 49 5.57 -2.37 8.08
N LYS A 50 5.41 -3.68 8.29
CA LYS A 50 6.00 -4.72 7.44
C LYS A 50 5.27 -4.80 6.10
N GLY A 51 6.04 -4.78 5.00
CA GLY A 51 5.49 -4.87 3.65
C GLY A 51 4.77 -3.60 3.18
N MET A 52 4.97 -2.48 3.88
CA MET A 52 4.38 -1.19 3.52
C MET A 52 5.12 -0.58 2.32
N PRO A 53 4.41 -0.15 1.27
CA PRO A 53 5.03 0.51 0.13
C PRO A 53 5.46 1.95 0.47
N HIS A 54 6.36 2.50 -0.33
CA HIS A 54 6.84 3.87 -0.16
C HIS A 54 5.69 4.89 -0.24
N ARG A 55 5.72 5.95 0.56
CA ARG A 55 4.64 6.96 0.68
C ARG A 55 4.17 7.59 -0.63
N ARG A 56 5.01 7.54 -1.67
CA ARG A 56 4.71 8.09 -3.00
C ARG A 56 3.57 7.33 -3.66
N PHE A 57 3.50 6.02 -3.45
CA PHE A 57 2.52 5.13 -4.07
C PHE A 57 1.21 5.05 -3.28
N HIS A 58 1.16 5.62 -2.08
CA HIS A 58 -0.07 5.67 -1.30
C HIS A 58 -1.13 6.50 -2.03
N GLY A 59 -2.28 5.87 -2.30
CA GLY A 59 -3.41 6.43 -3.05
C GLY A 59 -3.39 6.11 -4.55
N MET A 60 -2.35 5.42 -5.05
CA MET A 60 -2.31 4.99 -6.44
C MET A 60 -3.05 3.68 -6.65
N THR A 61 -3.51 3.45 -7.88
CA THR A 61 -4.09 2.18 -8.31
C THR A 61 -3.09 1.45 -9.20
N GLY A 62 -2.87 0.18 -8.92
CA GLY A 62 -1.99 -0.70 -9.69
C GLY A 62 -2.71 -1.92 -10.20
N THR A 63 -2.05 -2.64 -11.10
CA THR A 63 -2.47 -3.98 -11.56
C THR A 63 -1.62 -5.04 -10.89
N VAL A 64 -2.24 -6.11 -10.41
CA VAL A 64 -1.52 -7.26 -9.85
C VAL A 64 -0.81 -8.03 -10.97
N VAL A 65 0.51 -8.15 -10.86
CA VAL A 65 1.37 -8.85 -11.84
C VAL A 65 1.76 -10.24 -11.32
N GLY A 66 1.80 -10.41 -10.01
CA GLY A 66 2.20 -11.68 -9.40
C GLY A 66 2.27 -11.63 -7.89
N GLN A 67 2.73 -12.73 -7.31
CA GLN A 67 2.93 -12.88 -5.87
C GLN A 67 4.39 -13.26 -5.58
N ARG A 68 4.97 -12.69 -4.53
CA ARG A 68 6.28 -13.08 -3.99
C ARG A 68 6.15 -13.31 -2.49
N GLY A 69 6.13 -14.58 -2.09
CA GLY A 69 5.85 -14.97 -0.72
C GLY A 69 4.48 -14.46 -0.25
N ARG A 70 4.44 -13.70 0.84
CA ARG A 70 3.20 -13.12 1.40
C ARG A 70 2.82 -11.75 0.80
N ALA A 71 3.59 -11.25 -0.16
CA ALA A 71 3.39 -9.94 -0.76
C ALA A 71 2.99 -10.07 -2.24
N TRP A 72 2.30 -9.06 -2.73
CA TRP A 72 1.86 -8.95 -4.11
C TRP A 72 2.75 -7.96 -4.85
N LEU A 73 3.05 -8.26 -6.12
CA LEU A 73 3.72 -7.36 -7.05
C LEU A 73 2.67 -6.59 -7.83
N LEU A 74 2.78 -5.27 -7.79
CA LEU A 74 1.87 -4.36 -8.47
C LEU A 74 2.62 -3.57 -9.51
N SER A 75 2.13 -3.57 -10.74
CA SER A 75 2.51 -2.56 -11.71
C SER A 75 1.75 -1.28 -11.43
N ILE A 76 2.50 -0.20 -11.16
CA ILE A 76 1.99 1.15 -10.96
C ILE A 76 2.72 2.10 -11.91
N ARG A 77 1.96 2.97 -12.55
CA ARG A 77 2.50 4.01 -13.43
C ARG A 77 2.75 5.29 -12.63
N ASP A 78 4.03 5.65 -12.44
CA ASP A 78 4.48 6.89 -11.80
C ASP A 78 4.86 7.88 -12.91
N GLY A 79 3.86 8.60 -13.43
CA GLY A 79 4.00 9.48 -14.59
C GLY A 79 4.23 8.68 -15.88
N GLN A 80 5.41 8.79 -16.47
CA GLN A 80 5.78 8.05 -17.69
C GLN A 80 6.44 6.70 -17.41
N LYS A 81 6.85 6.44 -16.16
CA LYS A 81 7.59 5.22 -15.80
C LYS A 81 6.68 4.21 -15.13
N GLU A 82 6.72 2.99 -15.63
CA GLU A 82 6.11 1.84 -14.96
C GLU A 82 7.05 1.33 -13.86
N LYS A 83 6.49 1.04 -12.68
CA LYS A 83 7.24 0.60 -11.51
C LYS A 83 6.55 -0.58 -10.87
N ILE A 84 7.34 -1.55 -10.45
CA ILE A 84 6.87 -2.69 -9.68
C ILE A 84 6.94 -2.31 -8.20
N VAL A 85 5.79 -2.30 -7.55
CA VAL A 85 5.65 -2.04 -6.11
C VAL A 85 5.28 -3.34 -5.41
N ILE A 86 6.04 -3.68 -4.37
CA ILE A 86 5.79 -4.87 -3.56
C ILE A 86 5.05 -4.43 -2.31
N ALA A 87 3.85 -4.97 -2.11
CA ALA A 87 3.02 -4.64 -0.95
C ALA A 87 2.30 -5.87 -0.41
N ARG A 88 2.14 -5.93 0.91
CA ARG A 88 1.32 -6.97 1.56
C ARG A 88 -0.19 -6.67 1.43
N PRO A 89 -1.06 -7.70 1.50
CA PRO A 89 -2.49 -7.56 1.29
C PRO A 89 -3.15 -6.52 2.21
N GLN A 90 -2.69 -6.37 3.46
CA GLN A 90 -3.22 -5.35 4.37
C GLN A 90 -3.07 -3.90 3.90
N HIS A 91 -2.21 -3.65 2.89
CA HIS A 91 -2.00 -2.33 2.31
C HIS A 91 -2.71 -2.16 0.96
N LEU A 92 -3.52 -3.14 0.58
CA LEU A 92 -4.19 -3.21 -0.71
C LEU A 92 -5.70 -3.27 -0.50
N LYS A 93 -6.43 -2.69 -1.44
CA LYS A 93 -7.88 -2.82 -1.52
C LYS A 93 -8.25 -3.14 -2.96
N ALA A 94 -9.10 -4.14 -3.17
CA ALA A 94 -9.65 -4.42 -4.49
C ALA A 94 -10.42 -3.20 -5.00
N GLN A 95 -10.18 -2.84 -6.26
CA GLN A 95 -11.04 -1.90 -6.97
C GLN A 95 -12.37 -2.60 -7.27
N LYS A 96 -13.49 -1.93 -7.01
CA LYS A 96 -14.81 -2.35 -7.46
C LYS A 96 -15.05 -1.88 -8.89
#